data_AF-A0A8S1PPU6-F1
#
_entry.id   AF-A0A8S1PPU6-F1
#
_cell.length_a   1.000
_cell.length_b   1.000
_cell.length_c   1.000
_cell.angle_alpha   90.00
_cell.angle_beta   90.00
_cell.angle_gamma   90.00
#
_symmetry.space_group_name_H-M   'P 1'
#
loop_
_entity.id
_entity.type
_entity.pdbx_description
1 polymer ?
#
loop_
_entity_poly.entity_id
_entity_poly.type
_entity_poly.pdbx_seq_one_letter_code
_entity_poly.pdbx_strand_id
1 'polypeptide(L)'
;MIIFISAILNVVNSFVGDQTCSSQLTQSNCQNLGYCFWDGSNCQVEDCYKIDEIAACRTNGVLHIPPSIICNAIEMESYYYQIYANVCNDPSDDPNELVQHYIRYQEPKSGFPDKSSDGVTLALWNTLFPQYGYISQIYTIQILKQNMVQLDQTLDIYIKYRSLFLYDTYWTYDQEKSISYMFQQLRDDTTLINTNKKPMITKVWQIVDNLLERFRIIGNNYTAIYPLYSISQVSLSRQKAELSGHKHVATFKWTQYLYNGYVQLLGYDLHQFGFVGQLTQVYEINVYESGHTPLSLTYGIIFTFPYDITLIPVPQLIYLYSFNKATLQETLIRQLSTGAFGDCNYDSDTKKTTCQIYPLSVNTQYFIGTTLTTCTSITKRYQCKQPRCLWTGSICTNNVP
;
A
#
# COMPACT_ATOMS: atom_id res chain seq x y z
N MET A 1 -10.97 -21.53 45.95
CA MET A 1 -9.60 -21.48 45.37
C MET A 1 -9.50 -22.18 44.02
N ILE A 2 -10.15 -23.33 43.80
CA ILE A 2 -10.13 -24.06 42.51
C ILE A 2 -10.79 -23.27 41.35
N ILE A 3 -11.88 -22.52 41.62
CA ILE A 3 -12.59 -21.69 40.63
C ILE A 3 -11.74 -20.49 40.15
N PHE A 4 -10.86 -19.98 41.02
CA PHE A 4 -10.01 -18.82 40.71
C PHE A 4 -8.80 -19.23 39.84
N ILE A 5 -8.28 -20.45 40.03
CA ILE A 5 -7.17 -20.99 39.24
C ILE A 5 -7.65 -21.38 37.82
N SER A 6 -8.87 -21.89 37.67
CA SER A 6 -9.47 -22.17 36.35
C SER A 6 -9.82 -20.90 35.57
N ALA A 7 -10.20 -19.82 36.25
CA ALA A 7 -10.41 -18.51 35.62
C ALA A 7 -9.08 -17.90 35.14
N ILE A 8 -8.00 -18.03 35.92
CA ILE A 8 -6.67 -17.58 35.52
C ILE A 8 -6.15 -18.42 34.34
N LEU A 9 -6.33 -19.74 34.34
CA LEU A 9 -5.89 -20.60 33.21
C LEU A 9 -6.65 -20.35 31.90
N ASN A 10 -7.95 -20.02 31.96
CA ASN A 10 -8.72 -19.65 30.75
C ASN A 10 -8.42 -18.24 30.24
N VAL A 11 -8.04 -17.31 31.12
CA VAL A 11 -7.60 -15.96 30.72
C VAL A 11 -6.18 -15.98 30.16
N VAL A 12 -5.33 -16.92 30.58
CA VAL A 12 -3.95 -17.06 30.10
C VAL A 12 -3.87 -17.77 28.73
N ASN A 13 -4.91 -18.50 28.30
CA ASN A 13 -4.90 -19.30 27.06
C ASN A 13 -5.90 -18.87 25.98
N SER A 14 -6.72 -17.84 26.17
CA SER A 14 -7.55 -17.29 25.09
C SER A 14 -6.87 -16.06 24.49
N PHE A 15 -6.11 -16.26 23.40
CA PHE A 15 -5.70 -15.13 22.58
C PHE A 15 -6.94 -14.62 21.83
N VAL A 16 -7.02 -13.31 21.56
CA VAL A 16 -8.16 -12.71 20.86
C VAL A 16 -8.46 -13.45 19.55
N GLY A 17 -7.43 -13.92 18.83
CA GLY A 17 -7.55 -14.69 17.59
C GLY A 17 -8.09 -16.13 17.70
N ASP A 18 -8.47 -16.60 18.89
CA ASP A 18 -8.97 -17.97 19.10
C ASP A 18 -10.50 -18.01 19.27
N GLN A 19 -11.17 -16.86 19.37
CA GLN A 19 -12.61 -16.80 19.65
C GLN A 19 -13.45 -16.89 18.37
N THR A 20 -14.54 -17.64 18.34
CA THR A 20 -15.40 -17.65 17.14
C THR A 20 -16.30 -16.42 17.11
N CYS A 21 -16.50 -15.81 15.94
CA CYS A 21 -17.43 -14.68 15.81
C CYS A 21 -18.84 -15.05 16.28
N SER A 22 -19.33 -16.23 15.90
CA SER A 22 -20.66 -16.72 16.26
C SER A 22 -20.90 -16.90 17.76
N SER A 23 -19.84 -16.96 18.59
CA SER A 23 -19.96 -17.02 20.05
C SER A 23 -20.23 -15.66 20.70
N GLN A 24 -20.07 -14.56 19.97
CA GLN A 24 -20.22 -13.21 20.50
C GLN A 24 -21.67 -12.74 20.40
N LEU A 25 -22.29 -12.52 21.56
CA LEU A 25 -23.70 -12.15 21.68
C LEU A 25 -23.96 -10.63 21.68
N THR A 26 -22.91 -9.81 21.70
CA THR A 26 -23.04 -8.36 21.72
C THR A 26 -22.21 -7.73 20.62
N GLN A 27 -22.72 -6.61 20.08
CA GLN A 27 -22.01 -5.82 19.08
C GLN A 27 -20.60 -5.42 19.57
N SER A 28 -20.47 -4.96 20.82
CA SER A 28 -19.18 -4.54 21.37
C SER A 28 -18.17 -5.68 21.41
N ASN A 29 -18.56 -6.87 21.86
CA ASN A 29 -17.63 -8.00 21.91
C ASN A 29 -17.24 -8.46 20.51
N CYS A 30 -18.22 -8.48 19.59
CA CYS A 30 -17.97 -8.82 18.19
C CYS A 30 -16.93 -7.90 17.54
N GLN A 31 -17.10 -6.58 17.69
CA GLN A 31 -16.22 -5.58 17.09
C GLN A 31 -14.80 -5.60 17.70
N ASN A 32 -14.70 -5.93 19.01
CA ASN A 32 -13.42 -6.04 19.71
C ASN A 32 -12.53 -7.19 19.23
N LEU A 33 -13.09 -8.21 18.59
CA LEU A 33 -12.30 -9.34 18.07
C LEU A 33 -11.37 -8.92 16.93
N GLY A 34 -11.74 -7.92 16.12
CA GLY A 34 -10.88 -7.41 15.05
C GLY A 34 -10.95 -8.17 13.71
N TYR A 35 -11.56 -9.35 13.70
CA TYR A 35 -11.78 -10.19 12.51
C TYR A 35 -13.26 -10.58 12.34
N CYS A 36 -14.15 -9.88 13.06
CA CYS A 36 -15.59 -10.06 13.02
C CYS A 36 -16.29 -8.71 12.86
N PHE A 37 -17.50 -8.74 12.30
CA PHE A 37 -18.40 -7.59 12.23
C PHE A 37 -19.80 -7.94 12.70
N TRP A 38 -20.52 -6.91 13.19
CA TRP A 38 -21.91 -7.07 13.62
C TRP A 38 -22.85 -6.71 12.47
N ASP A 39 -23.67 -7.65 12.02
CA ASP A 39 -24.60 -7.45 10.89
C ASP A 39 -25.90 -6.71 11.28
N GLY A 40 -26.05 -6.38 12.57
CA GLY A 40 -27.26 -5.81 13.16
C GLY A 40 -28.02 -6.80 14.05
N SER A 41 -27.81 -8.10 13.83
CA SER A 41 -28.47 -9.19 14.56
C SER A 41 -27.51 -10.21 15.15
N ASN A 42 -26.40 -10.50 14.45
CA ASN A 42 -25.43 -11.52 14.81
C ASN A 42 -24.00 -11.04 14.52
N CYS A 43 -23.04 -11.72 15.14
CA CYS A 43 -21.62 -11.51 14.87
C CYS A 43 -21.12 -12.46 13.76
N GLN A 44 -20.64 -11.89 12.67
CA GLN A 44 -20.19 -12.58 11.46
C GLN A 44 -18.69 -12.43 11.27
N VAL A 45 -18.07 -13.33 10.51
CA VAL A 45 -16.66 -13.20 10.11
C VAL A 45 -16.54 -12.05 9.11
N GLU A 46 -15.54 -11.20 9.32
CA GLU A 46 -15.25 -10.04 8.48
C GLU A 46 -14.62 -10.43 7.14
N ASP A 47 -14.76 -9.56 6.14
CA ASP A 47 -14.02 -9.70 4.89
C ASP A 47 -12.51 -9.78 5.18
N CYS A 48 -11.83 -10.70 4.51
CA CYS A 48 -10.39 -10.96 4.65
C CYS A 48 -9.48 -9.71 4.64
N TYR A 49 -9.77 -8.73 3.79
CA TYR A 49 -8.97 -7.50 3.66
C TYR A 49 -9.25 -6.48 4.77
N LYS A 50 -10.24 -6.72 5.64
CA LYS A 50 -10.62 -5.89 6.78
C LYS A 50 -10.25 -6.49 8.14
N ILE A 51 -9.70 -7.70 8.16
CA ILE A 51 -9.17 -8.35 9.35
C ILE A 51 -8.01 -7.51 9.88
N ASP A 52 -8.15 -6.89 11.05
CA ASP A 52 -7.05 -6.19 11.72
C ASP A 52 -6.46 -7.01 12.88
N GLU A 53 -6.98 -8.22 13.13
CA GLU A 53 -6.44 -9.21 14.07
C GLU A 53 -5.83 -10.38 13.32
N ILE A 54 -4.56 -10.23 12.96
CA ILE A 54 -3.87 -11.28 12.23
C ILE A 54 -3.61 -12.55 13.07
N ALA A 55 -3.73 -12.49 14.41
CA ALA A 55 -3.63 -13.67 15.26
C ALA A 55 -4.73 -14.69 14.96
N ALA A 56 -5.87 -14.26 14.42
CA ALA A 56 -6.92 -15.15 13.94
C ALA A 56 -6.46 -16.04 12.78
N CYS A 57 -5.37 -15.68 12.11
CA CYS A 57 -4.82 -16.34 10.93
C CYS A 57 -3.48 -17.03 11.16
N ARG A 58 -3.02 -17.14 12.41
CA ARG A 58 -1.88 -18.00 12.74
C ARG A 58 -2.22 -19.47 12.49
N THR A 59 -1.24 -20.35 12.46
CA THR A 59 -1.44 -21.81 12.28
C THR A 59 -2.50 -22.41 13.21
N ASN A 60 -2.68 -21.86 14.41
CA ASN A 60 -3.69 -22.27 15.38
C ASN A 60 -4.81 -21.22 15.59
N GLY A 61 -4.96 -20.25 14.69
CA GLY A 61 -5.97 -19.21 14.77
C GLY A 61 -7.32 -19.66 14.26
N VAL A 62 -8.39 -19.06 14.77
CA VAL A 62 -9.78 -19.47 14.50
C VAL A 62 -10.18 -19.41 13.02
N LEU A 63 -9.51 -18.58 12.22
CA LEU A 63 -9.75 -18.43 10.78
C LEU A 63 -8.82 -19.27 9.90
N HIS A 64 -7.89 -20.03 10.51
CA HIS A 64 -7.03 -20.98 9.82
C HIS A 64 -7.37 -22.45 10.14
N ILE A 65 -8.20 -22.70 11.15
CA ILE A 65 -8.61 -24.05 11.55
C ILE A 65 -9.98 -24.40 10.92
N PRO A 66 -10.20 -25.64 10.45
CA PRO A 66 -11.52 -26.12 10.06
C PRO A 66 -12.60 -25.90 11.13
N PRO A 67 -13.85 -25.55 10.75
CA PRO A 67 -14.39 -25.45 9.40
C PRO A 67 -14.20 -24.08 8.72
N SER A 68 -13.55 -23.13 9.38
CA SER A 68 -13.53 -21.71 9.00
C SER A 68 -12.22 -21.27 8.35
N ILE A 69 -11.61 -22.12 7.51
CA ILE A 69 -10.38 -21.78 6.78
C ILE A 69 -10.69 -20.66 5.79
N ILE A 70 -10.37 -19.44 6.20
CA ILE A 70 -10.59 -18.19 5.46
C ILE A 70 -9.25 -17.51 5.16
N CYS A 71 -8.23 -17.74 5.99
CA CYS A 71 -6.90 -17.19 5.79
C CYS A 71 -5.79 -18.23 5.73
N ASN A 72 -4.70 -17.85 5.07
CA ASN A 72 -3.44 -18.59 5.07
C ASN A 72 -2.79 -18.51 6.45
N ALA A 73 -2.09 -19.58 6.84
CA ALA A 73 -1.31 -19.58 8.07
C ALA A 73 -0.23 -18.49 7.98
N ILE A 74 -0.25 -17.58 8.93
CA ILE A 74 0.88 -16.69 9.19
C ILE A 74 1.69 -17.35 10.30
N GLU A 75 2.92 -17.79 10.00
CA GLU A 75 3.83 -18.14 11.10
C GLU A 75 4.22 -16.83 11.80
N MET A 76 4.23 -16.76 13.13
CA MET A 76 4.58 -15.52 13.84
C MET A 76 5.99 -15.56 14.44
N GLU A 77 6.71 -16.67 14.24
CA GLU A 77 7.88 -17.03 15.04
C GLU A 77 9.25 -16.78 14.37
N SER A 78 9.30 -16.22 13.15
CA SER A 78 10.58 -15.93 12.49
C SER A 78 11.05 -14.49 12.70
N TYR A 79 12.24 -14.31 13.26
CA TYR A 79 12.92 -13.00 13.38
C TYR A 79 13.20 -12.30 12.02
N TYR A 80 12.88 -12.97 10.91
CA TYR A 80 13.04 -12.52 9.52
C TYR A 80 11.75 -11.97 8.89
N TYR A 81 10.67 -11.83 9.66
CA TYR A 81 9.37 -11.53 9.06
C TYR A 81 9.36 -10.23 8.26
N GLN A 82 8.84 -10.36 7.03
CA GLN A 82 8.35 -9.26 6.22
C GLN A 82 7.41 -8.41 7.08
N ILE A 83 7.50 -7.09 6.96
CA ILE A 83 6.65 -6.15 7.71
C ILE A 83 5.16 -6.43 7.44
N TYR A 84 4.85 -7.02 6.29
CA TYR A 84 3.53 -7.41 5.82
C TYR A 84 3.52 -8.88 5.41
N ALA A 85 2.39 -9.56 5.60
CA ALA A 85 2.15 -10.89 5.04
C ALA A 85 0.80 -10.96 4.34
N ASN A 86 0.74 -11.77 3.29
CA ASN A 86 -0.54 -12.09 2.67
C ASN A 86 -1.31 -13.06 3.58
N VAL A 87 -2.36 -12.52 4.22
CA VAL A 87 -3.16 -13.28 5.16
C VAL A 87 -4.28 -14.03 4.46
N CYS A 88 -4.69 -13.63 3.25
CA CYS A 88 -5.83 -14.26 2.58
C CYS A 88 -5.55 -14.51 1.11
N ASN A 89 -5.71 -15.75 0.69
CA ASN A 89 -5.90 -16.11 -0.71
C ASN A 89 -7.28 -16.72 -0.85
N ASP A 90 -8.17 -16.09 -1.61
CA ASP A 90 -9.24 -16.90 -2.22
C ASP A 90 -8.52 -17.97 -3.07
N PRO A 91 -8.92 -19.25 -3.03
CA PRO A 91 -8.32 -20.28 -3.87
C PRO A 91 -8.32 -19.94 -5.38
N SER A 92 -9.16 -18.99 -5.81
CA SER A 92 -9.22 -18.46 -7.18
C SER A 92 -8.31 -17.25 -7.47
N ASP A 93 -7.68 -16.71 -6.43
CA ASP A 93 -6.73 -15.61 -6.52
C ASP A 93 -5.32 -16.12 -6.83
N ASP A 94 -4.56 -15.35 -7.62
CA ASP A 94 -3.12 -15.60 -7.76
C ASP A 94 -2.47 -15.25 -6.41
N PRO A 95 -1.80 -16.20 -5.72
CA PRO A 95 -1.56 -16.19 -4.27
C PRO A 95 -0.75 -15.03 -3.65
N ASN A 96 -0.52 -13.93 -4.37
CA ASN A 96 0.33 -12.83 -3.93
C ASN A 96 -0.15 -11.43 -4.32
N GLU A 97 -1.32 -11.27 -4.94
CA GLU A 97 -1.48 -10.05 -5.74
C GLU A 97 -1.63 -8.78 -4.89
N LEU A 98 -2.46 -8.71 -3.84
CA LEU A 98 -2.85 -7.37 -3.34
C LEU A 98 -3.35 -7.23 -1.88
N VAL A 99 -3.65 -8.31 -1.14
CA VAL A 99 -4.12 -8.20 0.27
C VAL A 99 -2.98 -8.59 1.20
N GLN A 100 -2.32 -7.61 1.82
CA GLN A 100 -1.35 -7.93 2.87
C GLN A 100 -1.64 -7.10 4.10
N HIS A 101 -1.55 -7.77 5.25
CA HIS A 101 -1.72 -7.12 6.53
C HIS A 101 -0.38 -6.91 7.19
N TYR A 102 -0.28 -5.83 7.95
CA TYR A 102 0.88 -5.56 8.77
C TYR A 102 0.92 -6.57 9.92
N ILE A 103 2.06 -7.26 10.07
CA ILE A 103 2.14 -8.41 10.98
C ILE A 103 3.04 -8.24 12.20
N ARG A 104 3.57 -7.03 12.39
CA ARG A 104 4.46 -6.72 13.50
C ARG A 104 3.65 -6.14 14.67
N TYR A 105 3.67 -6.79 15.83
CA TYR A 105 2.95 -6.42 17.07
C TYR A 105 1.41 -6.47 16.98
N GLN A 106 0.79 -7.10 17.99
CA GLN A 106 -0.66 -7.04 18.24
C GLN A 106 -0.97 -5.69 18.90
N GLU A 107 -1.80 -4.87 18.26
CA GLU A 107 -2.20 -3.59 18.84
C GLU A 107 -3.24 -3.78 19.96
N PRO A 108 -3.18 -2.99 21.05
CA PRO A 108 -4.31 -2.81 21.94
C PRO A 108 -5.43 -2.08 21.17
N LYS A 109 -6.52 -2.78 20.88
CA LYS A 109 -7.59 -2.30 20.01
C LYS A 109 -8.59 -1.43 20.76
N SER A 110 -8.93 -0.28 20.19
CA SER A 110 -10.17 0.42 20.54
C SER A 110 -11.41 -0.37 20.11
N GLY A 111 -11.28 -1.21 19.06
CA GLY A 111 -12.39 -1.96 18.46
C GLY A 111 -13.28 -1.11 17.54
N PHE A 112 -13.00 0.19 17.37
CA PHE A 112 -13.88 1.13 16.68
C PHE A 112 -13.21 1.81 15.48
N PRO A 113 -13.92 1.96 14.34
CA PRO A 113 -13.40 2.62 13.13
C PRO A 113 -13.28 4.15 13.29
N ASP A 114 -14.03 4.75 14.22
CA ASP A 114 -14.14 6.20 14.40
C ASP A 114 -13.48 6.71 15.68
N LYS A 115 -12.79 5.85 16.45
CA LYS A 115 -12.20 6.21 17.75
C LYS A 115 -10.80 5.62 17.96
N SER A 116 -9.95 6.38 18.61
CA SER A 116 -8.67 5.90 19.15
C SER A 116 -8.85 5.02 20.39
N SER A 117 -7.76 4.40 20.86
CA SER A 117 -7.75 3.49 22.01
C SER A 117 -8.25 4.10 23.33
N ASP A 118 -8.16 5.42 23.48
CA ASP A 118 -8.68 6.20 24.62
C ASP A 118 -10.13 6.69 24.43
N GLY A 119 -10.76 6.36 23.30
CA GLY A 119 -12.14 6.70 22.99
C GLY A 119 -12.35 8.06 22.31
N VAL A 120 -11.28 8.81 21.99
CA VAL A 120 -11.39 10.09 21.26
C VAL A 120 -11.86 9.85 19.83
N THR A 121 -12.92 10.56 19.42
CA THR A 121 -13.53 10.38 18.09
C THR A 121 -12.79 11.16 17.00
N LEU A 122 -12.89 10.72 15.75
CA LEU A 122 -12.38 11.47 14.58
C LEU A 122 -12.91 12.92 14.53
N ALA A 123 -14.19 13.12 14.86
CA ALA A 123 -14.81 14.44 14.90
C ALA A 123 -14.15 15.36 15.95
N LEU A 124 -13.78 14.79 17.11
CA LEU A 124 -13.10 15.53 18.16
C LEU A 124 -11.66 15.85 17.77
N TRP A 125 -10.94 14.90 17.15
CA TRP A 125 -9.61 15.13 16.58
C TRP A 125 -9.57 16.26 15.54
N ASN A 126 -10.66 16.45 14.78
CA ASN A 126 -10.76 17.52 13.81
C ASN A 126 -10.88 18.93 14.43
N THR A 127 -11.26 19.03 15.71
CA THR A 127 -11.49 20.31 16.41
C THR A 127 -10.47 20.60 17.52
N LEU A 128 -9.90 19.57 18.13
CA LEU A 128 -8.85 19.70 19.15
C LEU A 128 -7.47 19.58 18.54
N PHE A 129 -6.57 20.51 18.87
CA PHE A 129 -5.14 20.34 18.59
C PHE A 129 -4.59 19.21 19.48
N PRO A 130 -3.99 18.14 18.93
CA PRO A 130 -3.34 17.12 19.73
C PRO A 130 -2.23 17.77 20.56
N GLN A 131 -2.30 17.68 21.88
CA GLN A 131 -1.12 17.98 22.70
C GLN A 131 -0.02 16.95 22.38
N TYR A 132 1.24 17.33 22.48
CA TYR A 132 2.37 16.42 22.29
C TYR A 132 2.19 15.19 23.22
N GLY A 133 2.05 14.00 22.63
CA GLY A 133 1.75 12.75 23.35
C GLY A 133 0.58 11.94 22.78
N TYR A 134 -0.33 12.55 22.01
CA TYR A 134 -1.49 11.86 21.45
C TYR A 134 -1.35 11.38 20.00
N ILE A 135 -0.25 11.66 19.31
CA ILE A 135 -0.10 11.25 17.90
C ILE A 135 -0.15 9.72 17.72
N SER A 136 0.36 8.98 18.71
CA SER A 136 0.26 7.52 18.75
C SER A 136 -1.18 7.02 18.79
N GLN A 137 -2.12 7.81 19.34
CA GLN A 137 -3.54 7.48 19.35
C GLN A 137 -4.15 7.51 17.95
N ILE A 138 -3.64 8.37 17.05
CA ILE A 138 -4.12 8.42 15.66
C ILE A 138 -3.73 7.13 14.92
N TYR A 139 -2.59 6.51 15.24
CA TYR A 139 -2.20 5.22 14.67
C TYR A 139 -3.09 4.05 15.13
N THR A 140 -3.83 4.18 16.24
CA THR A 140 -4.73 3.12 16.76
C THR A 140 -6.08 3.04 16.05
N ILE A 141 -6.36 3.94 15.11
CA ILE A 141 -7.63 4.01 14.39
C ILE A 141 -7.73 2.85 13.38
N GLN A 142 -8.86 2.12 13.38
CA GLN A 142 -9.08 0.97 12.50
C GLN A 142 -9.47 1.37 11.08
N ILE A 143 -8.49 1.83 10.29
CA ILE A 143 -8.66 2.37 8.91
C ILE A 143 -9.43 1.42 7.98
N LEU A 144 -9.14 0.11 8.03
CA LEU A 144 -9.80 -0.88 7.15
C LEU A 144 -11.30 -1.06 7.44
N LYS A 145 -11.79 -0.62 8.60
CA LYS A 145 -13.21 -0.69 8.97
C LYS A 145 -13.95 0.61 8.76
N GLN A 146 -13.27 1.65 8.29
CA GLN A 146 -13.87 2.96 8.07
C GLN A 146 -14.73 2.98 6.82
N ASN A 147 -15.90 3.60 6.91
CA ASN A 147 -16.59 4.07 5.71
C ASN A 147 -15.82 5.27 5.10
N MET A 148 -16.20 5.68 3.90
CA MET A 148 -15.45 6.71 3.17
C MET A 148 -15.47 8.10 3.82
N VAL A 149 -16.55 8.45 4.53
CA VAL A 149 -16.61 9.71 5.27
C VAL A 149 -15.61 9.69 6.43
N GLN A 150 -15.52 8.58 7.16
CA GLN A 150 -14.55 8.38 8.23
C GLN A 150 -13.12 8.33 7.71
N LEU A 151 -12.90 7.68 6.57
CA LEU A 151 -11.59 7.64 5.92
C LEU A 151 -11.15 9.04 5.49
N ASP A 152 -12.04 9.83 4.86
CA ASP A 152 -11.71 11.19 4.44
C ASP A 152 -11.33 12.09 5.63
N GLN A 153 -12.06 11.98 6.74
CA GLN A 153 -11.72 12.64 8.00
C GLN A 153 -10.36 12.19 8.55
N THR A 154 -10.04 10.90 8.43
CA THR A 154 -8.74 10.38 8.86
C THR A 154 -7.62 10.95 7.99
N LEU A 155 -7.80 10.99 6.67
CA LEU A 155 -6.84 11.61 5.76
C LEU A 155 -6.61 13.09 6.09
N ASP A 156 -7.68 13.83 6.40
CA ASP A 156 -7.60 15.23 6.80
C ASP A 156 -6.81 15.43 8.10
N ILE A 157 -6.95 14.53 9.08
CA ILE A 157 -6.18 14.56 10.33
C ILE A 157 -4.68 14.44 10.05
N TYR A 158 -4.27 13.49 9.19
CA TYR A 158 -2.87 13.30 8.81
C TYR A 158 -2.27 14.50 8.08
N ILE A 159 -3.06 15.15 7.22
CA ILE A 159 -2.65 16.36 6.48
C ILE A 159 -2.58 17.57 7.43
N LYS A 160 -3.63 17.79 8.22
CA LYS A 160 -3.76 18.95 9.13
C LYS A 160 -2.64 18.95 10.17
N TYR A 161 -2.30 17.79 10.73
CA TYR A 161 -1.28 17.65 11.76
C TYR A 161 0.08 17.20 11.22
N ARG A 162 0.36 17.43 9.94
CA ARG A 162 1.62 17.11 9.25
C ARG A 162 2.87 17.41 10.09
N SER A 163 2.95 18.59 10.69
CA SER A 163 4.13 18.99 11.49
C SER A 163 4.39 18.05 12.66
N LEU A 164 3.33 17.51 13.29
CA LEU A 164 3.49 16.55 14.38
C LEU A 164 4.04 15.22 13.85
N PHE A 165 3.52 14.72 12.72
CA PHE A 165 4.01 13.47 12.10
C PHE A 165 5.46 13.54 11.62
N LEU A 166 5.91 14.70 11.12
CA LEU A 166 7.27 14.89 10.65
C LEU A 166 8.33 14.78 11.76
N TYR A 167 8.02 15.31 12.94
CA TYR A 167 8.94 15.37 14.08
C TYR A 167 8.62 14.36 15.18
N ASP A 168 7.69 13.44 14.91
CA ASP A 168 7.34 12.39 15.83
C ASP A 168 8.56 11.51 16.13
N THR A 169 8.70 11.12 17.39
CA THR A 169 9.75 10.22 17.89
C THR A 169 9.31 8.76 17.92
N TYR A 170 8.00 8.48 17.74
CA TYR A 170 7.50 7.12 17.55
C TYR A 170 7.96 6.52 16.23
N TRP A 171 7.90 5.19 16.13
CA TRP A 171 8.51 4.43 15.04
C TRP A 171 7.78 4.69 13.71
N THR A 172 8.54 4.86 12.62
CA THR A 172 7.98 5.16 11.29
C THR A 172 6.99 4.11 10.77
N TYR A 173 7.07 2.88 11.29
CA TYR A 173 6.24 1.76 10.85
C TYR A 173 4.73 1.95 11.05
N ASP A 174 4.30 2.68 12.09
CA ASP A 174 2.87 2.89 12.34
C ASP A 174 2.24 3.83 11.30
N GLN A 175 3.02 4.82 10.84
CA GLN A 175 2.64 5.70 9.75
C GLN A 175 2.61 4.93 8.41
N GLU A 176 3.58 4.04 8.18
CA GLU A 176 3.63 3.19 6.98
C GLU A 176 2.47 2.18 6.92
N LYS A 177 2.13 1.57 8.06
CA LYS A 177 0.93 0.74 8.23
C LYS A 177 -0.33 1.51 7.85
N SER A 178 -0.47 2.70 8.43
CA SER A 178 -1.64 3.54 8.20
C SER A 178 -1.79 3.90 6.73
N ILE A 179 -0.71 4.28 6.05
CA ILE A 179 -0.70 4.56 4.60
C ILE A 179 -1.11 3.32 3.79
N SER A 180 -0.54 2.15 4.09
CA SER A 180 -0.89 0.90 3.40
C SER A 180 -2.37 0.56 3.55
N TYR A 181 -2.93 0.72 4.76
CA TYR A 181 -4.35 0.48 5.01
C TYR A 181 -5.25 1.52 4.36
N MET A 182 -4.84 2.78 4.26
CA MET A 182 -5.58 3.81 3.52
C MET A 182 -5.66 3.47 2.03
N PHE A 183 -4.55 3.07 1.41
CA PHE A 183 -4.56 2.64 0.01
C PHE A 183 -5.40 1.37 -0.20
N GLN A 184 -5.28 0.38 0.68
CA GLN A 184 -6.07 -0.85 0.63
C GLN A 184 -7.57 -0.55 0.74
N GLN A 185 -7.97 0.29 1.71
CA GLN A 185 -9.37 0.67 1.90
C GLN A 185 -9.93 1.44 0.71
N LEU A 186 -9.16 2.38 0.14
CA LEU A 186 -9.58 3.08 -1.08
C LEU A 186 -9.70 2.14 -2.28
N ARG A 187 -8.79 1.18 -2.42
CA ARG A 187 -8.78 0.23 -3.54
C ARG A 187 -9.99 -0.70 -3.46
N ASP A 188 -10.25 -1.26 -2.29
CA ASP A 188 -11.20 -2.36 -2.07
C ASP A 188 -12.63 -1.89 -1.78
N ASP A 189 -12.84 -0.60 -1.46
CA ASP A 189 -14.19 -0.07 -1.24
C ASP A 189 -15.03 -0.14 -2.52
N THR A 190 -16.17 -0.82 -2.41
CA THR A 190 -17.09 -1.10 -3.51
C THR A 190 -18.22 -0.08 -3.63
N THR A 191 -18.28 0.90 -2.74
CA THR A 191 -19.37 1.88 -2.61
C THR A 191 -19.00 3.24 -3.21
N LEU A 192 -17.72 3.49 -3.46
CA LEU A 192 -17.20 4.70 -4.09
C LEU A 192 -17.54 4.82 -5.57
N ILE A 193 -18.04 6.00 -5.95
CA ILE A 193 -17.99 6.53 -7.32
C ILE A 193 -16.67 7.29 -7.54
N ASN A 194 -16.12 7.24 -8.76
CA ASN A 194 -14.78 7.74 -9.09
C ASN A 194 -14.51 9.20 -8.70
N THR A 195 -15.53 10.05 -8.72
CA THR A 195 -15.41 11.49 -8.39
C THR A 195 -14.94 11.73 -6.96
N ASN A 196 -15.35 10.91 -5.99
CA ASN A 196 -14.96 11.08 -4.58
C ASN A 196 -13.63 10.38 -4.27
N LYS A 197 -13.27 9.36 -5.05
CA LYS A 197 -12.05 8.56 -4.87
C LYS A 197 -10.78 9.34 -5.23
N LYS A 198 -10.81 10.13 -6.31
CA LYS A 198 -9.65 10.91 -6.77
C LYS A 198 -9.12 11.90 -5.71
N PRO A 199 -9.94 12.79 -5.12
CA PRO A 199 -9.48 13.67 -4.05
C PRO A 199 -8.86 12.92 -2.86
N MET A 200 -9.44 11.79 -2.45
CA MET A 200 -8.91 10.97 -1.36
C MET A 200 -7.56 10.32 -1.73
N ILE A 201 -7.40 9.81 -2.96
CA ILE A 201 -6.11 9.31 -3.46
C ILE A 201 -5.05 10.42 -3.41
N THR A 202 -5.39 11.63 -3.84
CA THR A 202 -4.49 12.78 -3.76
C THR A 202 -4.10 13.10 -2.31
N LYS A 203 -5.05 13.03 -1.37
CA LYS A 203 -4.76 13.19 0.07
C LYS A 203 -3.80 12.10 0.57
N VAL A 204 -4.01 10.82 0.23
CA VAL A 204 -3.09 9.73 0.60
C VAL A 204 -1.68 9.99 0.06
N TRP A 205 -1.56 10.46 -1.18
CA TRP A 205 -0.26 10.83 -1.73
C TRP A 205 0.43 11.97 -0.98
N GLN A 206 -0.31 12.96 -0.50
CA GLN A 206 0.27 14.00 0.38
C GLN A 206 0.79 13.41 1.69
N ILE A 207 0.12 12.39 2.24
CA ILE A 207 0.58 11.68 3.44
C ILE A 207 1.86 10.87 3.15
N VAL A 208 1.95 10.24 1.97
CA VAL A 208 3.20 9.59 1.50
C VAL A 208 4.32 10.62 1.35
N ASP A 209 4.05 11.78 0.76
CA ASP A 209 5.05 12.84 0.59
C ASP A 209 5.56 13.35 1.96
N ASN A 210 4.67 13.41 2.97
CA ASN A 210 5.05 13.72 4.36
C ASN A 210 5.96 12.63 4.95
N LEU A 211 5.66 11.35 4.72
CA LEU A 211 6.52 10.23 5.14
C LEU A 211 7.90 10.31 4.47
N LEU A 212 7.93 10.59 3.17
CA LEU A 212 9.19 10.77 2.43
C LEU A 212 9.99 11.95 2.98
N GLU A 213 9.35 13.05 3.36
CA GLU A 213 10.02 14.17 4.02
C GLU A 213 10.57 13.80 5.39
N ARG A 214 9.83 13.03 6.18
CA ARG A 214 10.31 12.52 7.45
C ARG A 214 11.59 11.70 7.27
N PHE A 215 11.65 10.83 6.25
CA PHE A 215 12.87 10.08 5.93
C PHE A 215 14.06 10.97 5.58
N ARG A 216 13.80 12.11 4.94
CA ARG A 216 14.84 13.12 4.68
C ARG A 216 15.37 13.69 5.99
N ILE A 217 14.48 14.15 6.87
CA ILE A 217 14.83 14.77 8.16
C ILE A 217 15.65 13.83 9.05
N ILE A 218 15.29 12.55 9.12
CA ILE A 218 16.00 11.57 9.98
C ILE A 218 17.31 11.05 9.37
N GLY A 219 17.58 11.33 8.10
CA GLY A 219 18.90 11.12 7.46
C GLY A 219 19.38 9.67 7.28
N ASN A 220 18.51 8.67 7.39
CA ASN A 220 18.91 7.25 7.33
C ASN A 220 18.89 6.68 5.89
N ASN A 221 19.80 5.75 5.58
CA ASN A 221 19.56 4.84 4.45
C ASN A 221 18.39 3.95 4.83
N TYR A 222 17.35 3.93 4.00
CA TYR A 222 16.10 3.24 4.30
C TYR A 222 15.59 2.53 3.07
N THR A 223 15.14 1.29 3.21
CA THR A 223 14.46 0.59 2.13
C THR A 223 13.32 -0.19 2.74
N ALA A 224 12.13 -0.01 2.17
CA ALA A 224 10.97 -0.77 2.54
C ALA A 224 10.15 -1.13 1.31
N ILE A 225 9.68 -2.37 1.29
CA ILE A 225 8.91 -2.94 0.19
C ILE A 225 7.55 -3.29 0.77
N TYR A 226 6.53 -2.55 0.33
CA TYR A 226 5.13 -2.79 0.66
C TYR A 226 4.39 -3.30 -0.57
N PRO A 227 3.25 -3.97 -0.41
CA PRO A 227 2.49 -4.48 -1.56
C PRO A 227 2.00 -3.37 -2.50
N LEU A 228 1.63 -2.22 -1.94
CA LEU A 228 1.02 -1.11 -2.69
C LEU A 228 2.02 -0.06 -3.15
N TYR A 229 3.15 0.06 -2.43
CA TYR A 229 4.22 0.99 -2.74
C TYR A 229 5.56 0.50 -2.20
N SER A 230 6.67 1.06 -2.66
CA SER A 230 8.02 0.72 -2.20
C SER A 230 8.84 1.98 -2.11
N ILE A 231 9.65 2.11 -1.07
CA ILE A 231 10.46 3.30 -0.81
C ILE A 231 11.92 2.87 -0.67
N SER A 232 12.83 3.63 -1.27
CA SER A 232 14.26 3.44 -1.06
C SER A 232 14.97 4.79 -0.98
N GLN A 233 15.75 5.01 0.06
CA GLN A 233 16.61 6.16 0.27
C GLN A 233 18.04 5.68 0.40
N VAL A 234 18.89 6.11 -0.55
CA VAL A 234 20.25 5.61 -0.70
C VAL A 234 21.21 6.77 -0.90
N SER A 235 22.35 6.75 -0.22
CA SER A 235 23.42 7.73 -0.44
C SER A 235 23.85 7.82 -1.91
N LEU A 236 24.06 9.05 -2.40
CA LEU A 236 24.58 9.33 -3.74
C LEU A 236 25.91 8.61 -4.03
N SER A 237 26.69 8.33 -2.99
CA SER A 237 27.96 7.60 -3.09
C SER A 237 27.87 6.19 -3.63
N ARG A 238 26.69 5.56 -3.57
CA ARG A 238 26.50 4.21 -4.08
C ARG A 238 26.43 4.13 -5.60
N GLN A 239 26.20 5.25 -6.30
CA GLN A 239 26.03 5.33 -7.78
C GLN A 239 24.92 4.46 -8.37
N LYS A 240 24.22 3.70 -7.53
CA LYS A 240 23.08 2.88 -7.88
C LYS A 240 22.12 2.75 -6.71
N ALA A 241 20.85 2.58 -7.03
CA ALA A 241 19.81 2.15 -6.11
C ALA A 241 18.90 1.15 -6.81
N GLU A 242 18.38 0.19 -6.06
CA GLU A 242 17.51 -0.86 -6.56
C GLU A 242 16.16 -0.76 -5.85
N LEU A 243 15.08 -0.85 -6.62
CA LEU A 243 13.72 -0.95 -6.12
C LEU A 243 13.11 -2.22 -6.69
N SER A 244 12.79 -3.17 -5.81
CA SER A 244 12.15 -4.41 -6.20
C SER A 244 10.64 -4.21 -6.18
N GLY A 245 10.00 -4.39 -7.34
CA GLY A 245 8.56 -4.51 -7.45
C GLY A 245 8.11 -5.97 -7.38
N HIS A 246 6.80 -6.20 -7.44
CA HIS A 246 6.21 -7.53 -7.27
C HIS A 246 6.68 -8.57 -8.31
N LYS A 247 6.92 -8.15 -9.56
CA LYS A 247 7.35 -9.04 -10.67
C LYS A 247 8.60 -8.56 -11.40
N HIS A 248 9.31 -7.55 -10.89
CA HIS A 248 10.43 -6.93 -11.60
C HIS A 248 11.37 -6.19 -10.66
N VAL A 249 12.59 -5.91 -11.13
CA VAL A 249 13.56 -5.10 -10.40
C VAL A 249 13.92 -3.90 -11.26
N ALA A 250 13.75 -2.70 -10.71
CA ALA A 250 14.26 -1.47 -11.30
C ALA A 250 15.58 -1.08 -10.65
N THR A 251 16.61 -0.90 -11.47
CA THR A 251 17.92 -0.38 -11.05
C THR A 251 18.10 1.02 -11.58
N PHE A 252 18.30 1.98 -10.68
CA PHE A 252 18.58 3.37 -10.98
C PHE A 252 20.08 3.58 -10.89
N LYS A 253 20.70 4.13 -11.93
CA LYS A 253 22.15 4.39 -11.96
C LYS A 253 22.44 5.84 -12.30
N TRP A 254 23.49 6.39 -11.69
CA TRP A 254 23.99 7.74 -11.98
C TRP A 254 25.52 7.74 -12.02
N THR A 255 26.10 8.56 -12.89
CA THR A 255 27.53 8.51 -13.23
C THR A 255 28.38 9.48 -12.45
N GLN A 256 27.80 10.59 -11.96
CA GLN A 256 28.51 11.64 -11.24
C GLN A 256 27.62 12.22 -10.14
N TYR A 257 28.25 12.59 -9.02
CA TYR A 257 27.63 13.43 -8.00
C TYR A 257 28.74 14.27 -7.35
N LEU A 258 28.52 15.58 -7.22
CA LEU A 258 29.53 16.52 -6.70
C LEU A 258 29.41 16.77 -5.19
N TYR A 259 28.27 16.40 -4.61
CA TYR A 259 27.90 16.74 -3.23
C TYR A 259 27.44 15.49 -2.47
N ASN A 260 27.70 15.46 -1.17
CA ASN A 260 27.07 14.48 -0.29
C ASN A 260 25.54 14.68 -0.32
N GLY A 261 24.81 13.57 -0.30
CA GLY A 261 23.37 13.58 -0.43
C GLY A 261 22.80 12.18 -0.62
N TYR A 262 21.56 12.11 -1.07
CA TYR A 262 20.84 10.86 -1.24
C TYR A 262 19.88 10.92 -2.44
N VAL A 263 19.60 9.75 -2.99
CA VAL A 263 18.51 9.49 -3.92
C VAL A 263 17.37 8.87 -3.12
N GLN A 264 16.19 9.43 -3.28
CA GLN A 264 14.94 8.92 -2.73
C GLN A 264 14.08 8.42 -3.89
N LEU A 265 13.69 7.15 -3.82
CA LEU A 265 12.91 6.43 -4.79
C LEU A 265 11.57 6.05 -4.17
N LEU A 266 10.51 6.19 -4.96
CA LEU A 266 9.18 5.68 -4.67
C LEU A 266 8.71 4.86 -5.88
N GLY A 267 8.19 3.67 -5.62
CA GLY A 267 7.61 2.78 -6.63
C GLY A 267 6.21 2.36 -6.23
N TYR A 268 5.28 2.26 -7.15
CA TYR A 268 3.91 1.80 -6.87
C TYR A 268 3.20 1.31 -8.14
N ASP A 269 2.15 0.52 -7.96
CA ASP A 269 1.43 -0.14 -9.07
C ASP A 269 0.16 0.65 -9.46
N LEU A 270 -0.08 0.99 -10.74
CA LEU A 270 -1.30 1.71 -11.18
C LEU A 270 -2.59 0.88 -11.13
N HIS A 271 -2.53 -0.44 -11.01
CA HIS A 271 -3.70 -1.29 -10.83
C HIS A 271 -4.49 -0.90 -9.57
N GLN A 272 -3.82 -0.39 -8.53
CA GLN A 272 -4.48 0.12 -7.33
C GLN A 272 -5.37 1.35 -7.61
N PHE A 273 -5.13 2.05 -8.71
CA PHE A 273 -5.94 3.18 -9.19
C PHE A 273 -6.91 2.81 -10.31
N GLY A 274 -6.99 1.54 -10.69
CA GLY A 274 -7.91 1.04 -11.72
C GLY A 274 -7.39 1.14 -13.15
N PHE A 275 -6.07 1.30 -13.35
CA PHE A 275 -5.45 1.22 -14.67
C PHE A 275 -4.78 -0.13 -14.89
N VAL A 276 -4.85 -0.65 -16.11
CA VAL A 276 -4.17 -1.87 -16.58
C VAL A 276 -3.30 -1.54 -17.80
N GLY A 277 -2.36 -2.43 -18.14
CA GLY A 277 -1.49 -2.27 -19.33
C GLY A 277 -0.12 -1.68 -19.03
N GLN A 278 0.17 -1.38 -17.76
CA GLN A 278 1.56 -1.16 -17.32
C GLN A 278 2.32 -2.50 -17.29
N LEU A 279 3.59 -2.46 -17.69
CA LEU A 279 4.53 -3.59 -17.59
C LEU A 279 5.45 -3.44 -16.37
N THR A 280 5.58 -2.21 -15.86
CA THR A 280 6.37 -1.89 -14.67
C THR A 280 5.52 -1.13 -13.66
N GLN A 281 6.01 -1.00 -12.42
CA GLN A 281 5.53 0.01 -11.48
C GLN A 281 5.75 1.42 -12.06
N VAL A 282 5.06 2.39 -11.47
CA VAL A 282 5.40 3.81 -11.58
C VAL A 282 6.52 4.12 -10.62
N TYR A 283 7.51 4.86 -11.10
CA TYR A 283 8.69 5.22 -10.34
C TYR A 283 8.86 6.73 -10.28
N GLU A 284 8.97 7.26 -9.07
CA GLU A 284 9.34 8.64 -8.78
C GLU A 284 10.78 8.66 -8.27
N ILE A 285 11.59 9.58 -8.79
CA ILE A 285 13.00 9.74 -8.42
C ILE A 285 13.22 11.18 -7.98
N ASN A 286 13.64 11.33 -6.73
CA ASN A 286 13.96 12.61 -6.13
C ASN A 286 15.40 12.57 -5.63
N VAL A 287 16.16 13.64 -5.89
CA VAL A 287 17.58 13.71 -5.54
C VAL A 287 17.82 14.97 -4.71
N TYR A 288 18.57 14.82 -3.62
CA TYR A 288 18.84 15.91 -2.69
C TYR A 288 20.29 15.91 -2.23
N GLU A 289 20.82 17.11 -1.96
CA GLU A 289 22.06 17.27 -1.18
C GLU A 289 21.82 17.01 0.32
N SER A 290 22.89 16.94 1.11
CA SER A 290 22.83 16.72 2.56
C SER A 290 22.06 17.80 3.33
N GLY A 291 21.89 19.00 2.77
CA GLY A 291 21.04 20.07 3.29
C GLY A 291 19.57 20.00 2.83
N HIS A 292 19.15 18.90 2.19
CA HIS A 292 17.81 18.69 1.63
C HIS A 292 17.42 19.60 0.46
N THR A 293 18.37 20.29 -0.15
CA THR A 293 18.14 21.04 -1.40
C THR A 293 18.02 20.08 -2.58
N PRO A 294 16.99 20.21 -3.45
CA PRO A 294 16.88 19.40 -4.66
C PRO A 294 18.09 19.56 -5.58
N LEU A 295 18.57 18.45 -6.14
CA LEU A 295 19.67 18.44 -7.11
C LEU A 295 19.21 17.89 -8.46
N SER A 296 19.82 18.41 -9.53
CA SER A 296 19.71 17.84 -10.87
C SER A 296 20.88 16.91 -11.12
N LEU A 297 20.61 15.64 -11.46
CA LEU A 297 21.61 14.68 -11.93
C LEU A 297 21.19 14.13 -13.29
N THR A 298 22.18 13.68 -14.07
CA THR A 298 21.91 12.77 -15.18
C THR A 298 21.87 11.35 -14.63
N TYR A 299 20.71 10.72 -14.74
CA TYR A 299 20.50 9.35 -14.31
C TYR A 299 19.77 8.60 -15.41
N GLY A 300 19.80 7.28 -15.31
CA GLY A 300 18.85 6.47 -16.05
C GLY A 300 18.41 5.27 -15.28
N ILE A 301 17.31 4.73 -15.78
CA ILE A 301 16.62 3.62 -15.17
C ILE A 301 16.84 2.41 -16.05
N ILE A 302 17.30 1.34 -15.44
CA ILE A 302 17.42 0.01 -16.03
C ILE A 302 16.33 -0.84 -15.41
N PHE A 303 15.31 -1.16 -16.18
CA PHE A 303 14.23 -2.05 -15.78
C PHE A 303 14.55 -3.46 -16.25
N THR A 304 14.50 -4.45 -15.36
CA THR A 304 14.57 -5.86 -15.74
C THR A 304 13.30 -6.56 -15.27
N PHE A 305 12.54 -7.11 -16.22
CA PHE A 305 11.29 -7.81 -15.95
C PHE A 305 11.22 -9.15 -16.73
N PRO A 306 10.59 -10.19 -16.16
CA PRO A 306 10.58 -11.57 -16.67
C PRO A 306 9.59 -11.78 -17.81
N TYR A 307 9.22 -10.71 -18.52
CA TYR A 307 8.23 -10.77 -19.56
C TYR A 307 8.91 -11.05 -20.89
N ASP A 308 8.41 -12.05 -21.60
CA ASP A 308 8.85 -12.33 -22.95
C ASP A 308 8.15 -11.37 -23.93
N ILE A 309 8.87 -10.36 -24.43
CA ILE A 309 8.32 -9.40 -25.39
C ILE A 309 7.86 -10.05 -26.70
N THR A 310 8.30 -11.27 -27.01
CA THR A 310 7.85 -12.03 -28.19
C THR A 310 6.43 -12.56 -28.01
N LEU A 311 5.90 -12.59 -26.78
CA LEU A 311 4.50 -12.91 -26.50
C LEU A 311 3.56 -11.71 -26.66
N ILE A 312 4.09 -10.50 -26.90
CA ILE A 312 3.25 -9.35 -27.27
C ILE A 312 2.88 -9.54 -28.74
N PRO A 313 1.58 -9.65 -29.09
CA PRO A 313 1.13 -9.92 -30.46
C PRO A 313 1.65 -8.90 -31.49
N VAL A 314 2.07 -7.72 -31.03
CA VAL A 314 2.74 -6.68 -31.82
C VAL A 314 3.94 -6.17 -31.01
N PRO A 315 5.17 -6.67 -31.23
CA PRO A 315 6.39 -6.28 -30.50
C PRO A 315 6.76 -4.78 -30.59
N GLN A 316 5.99 -3.97 -31.34
CA GLN A 316 6.21 -2.54 -31.57
C GLN A 316 5.44 -1.62 -30.61
N LEU A 317 4.61 -2.13 -29.69
CA LEU A 317 3.75 -1.30 -28.82
C LEU A 317 4.24 -1.26 -27.37
N ILE A 318 5.51 -0.91 -27.13
CA ILE A 318 6.00 -0.59 -25.78
C ILE A 318 6.30 0.90 -25.73
N TYR A 319 5.82 1.58 -24.70
CA TYR A 319 5.99 3.02 -24.56
C TYR A 319 6.45 3.39 -23.15
N LEU A 320 7.21 4.47 -23.10
CA LEU A 320 7.48 5.22 -21.88
C LEU A 320 6.37 6.25 -21.68
N TYR A 321 5.80 6.27 -20.49
CA TYR A 321 4.83 7.26 -20.06
C TYR A 321 5.37 8.04 -18.87
N SER A 322 4.97 9.30 -18.76
CA SER A 322 4.96 9.99 -17.47
C SER A 322 3.58 9.84 -16.82
N PHE A 323 3.55 9.92 -15.50
CA PHE A 323 2.33 9.89 -14.70
C PHE A 323 2.31 11.05 -13.72
N ASN A 324 1.15 11.65 -13.53
CA ASN A 324 0.95 12.74 -12.57
C ASN A 324 0.07 12.26 -11.42
N LYS A 325 0.65 12.01 -10.23
CA LYS A 325 -0.09 11.58 -9.02
C LYS A 325 -1.19 12.54 -8.56
N ALA A 326 -1.12 13.84 -8.89
CA ALA A 326 -2.14 14.81 -8.50
C ALA A 326 -3.35 14.77 -9.44
N THR A 327 -3.13 14.64 -10.75
CA THR A 327 -4.23 14.59 -11.72
C THR A 327 -4.69 13.16 -12.04
N LEU A 328 -3.91 12.15 -11.67
CA LEU A 328 -4.05 10.74 -12.06
C LEU A 328 -4.15 10.59 -13.58
N GLN A 329 -3.28 11.31 -14.29
CA GLN A 329 -3.21 11.29 -15.76
C GLN A 329 -1.82 10.87 -16.20
N GLU A 330 -1.79 10.01 -17.21
CA GLU A 330 -0.59 9.67 -17.96
C GLU A 330 -0.34 10.66 -19.11
N THR A 331 0.90 10.68 -19.57
CA THR A 331 1.26 11.32 -20.83
C THR A 331 2.26 10.43 -21.55
N LEU A 332 1.97 10.10 -22.81
CA LEU A 332 2.87 9.35 -23.65
C LEU A 332 4.14 10.18 -23.90
N ILE A 333 5.30 9.65 -23.52
CA ILE A 333 6.59 10.32 -23.76
C ILE A 333 7.18 9.88 -25.10
N ARG A 334 7.36 8.57 -25.29
CA ARG A 334 7.85 7.99 -26.55
C ARG A 334 7.61 6.49 -26.63
N GLN A 335 7.72 5.96 -27.85
CA GLN A 335 7.81 4.54 -28.13
C GLN A 335 9.24 4.02 -27.85
N LEU A 336 9.35 2.83 -27.27
CA LEU A 336 10.64 2.15 -27.00
C LEU A 336 10.94 1.14 -28.11
N SER A 337 12.16 1.18 -28.66
CA SER A 337 12.61 0.31 -29.76
C SER A 337 13.55 -0.82 -29.28
N THR A 338 13.52 -1.95 -30.00
CA THR A 338 14.39 -3.11 -29.77
C THR A 338 15.52 -3.19 -30.80
N GLY A 339 16.74 -3.51 -30.34
CA GLY A 339 17.93 -3.71 -31.20
C GLY A 339 18.90 -2.53 -31.22
N ALA A 340 20.20 -2.85 -31.09
CA ALA A 340 21.40 -2.01 -31.11
C ALA A 340 21.17 -0.47 -31.12
N PHE A 341 21.29 0.16 -29.93
CA PHE A 341 21.08 1.59 -29.57
C PHE A 341 19.63 1.98 -29.18
N GLY A 342 18.94 1.36 -28.23
CA GLY A 342 19.41 0.98 -26.90
C GLY A 342 18.35 1.25 -25.81
N ASP A 343 17.06 1.20 -26.15
CA ASP A 343 15.95 1.44 -25.22
C ASP A 343 15.50 0.15 -24.54
N CYS A 344 15.31 -0.95 -25.28
CA CYS A 344 15.01 -2.27 -24.70
C CYS A 344 15.78 -3.40 -25.41
N ASN A 345 16.26 -4.36 -24.62
CA ASN A 345 16.88 -5.59 -25.09
C ASN A 345 16.18 -6.81 -24.50
N TYR A 346 15.98 -7.86 -25.30
CA TYR A 346 15.43 -9.13 -24.85
C TYR A 346 16.52 -10.19 -24.85
N ASP A 347 16.66 -10.86 -23.72
CA ASP A 347 17.53 -12.01 -23.55
C ASP A 347 16.72 -13.30 -23.69
N SER A 348 16.96 -14.01 -24.79
CA SER A 348 16.27 -15.26 -25.13
C SER A 348 16.58 -16.42 -24.21
N ASP A 349 17.73 -16.38 -23.52
CA ASP A 349 18.20 -17.46 -22.65
C ASP A 349 17.61 -17.30 -21.26
N THR A 350 17.60 -16.08 -20.73
CA THR A 350 17.02 -15.79 -19.41
C THR A 350 15.52 -15.45 -19.45
N LYS A 351 14.94 -15.30 -20.65
CA LYS A 351 13.56 -14.85 -20.88
C LYS A 351 13.25 -13.52 -20.18
N LYS A 352 14.22 -12.62 -20.15
CA LYS A 352 14.11 -11.31 -19.50
C LYS A 352 14.22 -10.20 -20.52
N THR A 353 13.41 -9.17 -20.33
CA THR A 353 13.56 -7.90 -21.04
C THR A 353 14.20 -6.89 -20.13
N THR A 354 15.22 -6.21 -20.65
CA THR A 354 15.91 -5.12 -19.99
C THR A 354 15.73 -3.84 -20.78
N CYS A 355 15.09 -2.84 -20.18
CA CYS A 355 14.94 -1.52 -20.79
C CYS A 355 15.81 -0.47 -20.08
N GLN A 356 16.50 0.36 -20.85
CA GLN A 356 17.38 1.42 -20.37
C GLN A 356 16.87 2.77 -20.86
N ILE A 357 16.56 3.68 -19.92
CA ILE A 357 15.95 4.97 -20.26
C ILE A 357 16.77 6.12 -19.69
N TYR A 358 17.17 7.04 -20.58
CA TYR A 358 17.95 8.25 -20.29
C TYR A 358 17.55 9.40 -21.23
N PRO A 359 17.79 10.66 -20.83
CA PRO A 359 17.72 11.18 -19.45
C PRO A 359 16.25 11.34 -19.01
N LEU A 360 16.02 11.41 -17.71
CA LEU A 360 14.69 11.66 -17.14
C LEU A 360 14.72 12.90 -16.23
N SER A 361 13.55 13.51 -16.01
CA SER A 361 13.39 14.69 -15.16
C SER A 361 13.12 14.29 -13.71
N VAL A 362 13.88 14.88 -12.78
CA VAL A 362 13.63 14.69 -11.33
C VAL A 362 12.20 15.13 -10.98
N ASN A 363 11.63 14.53 -9.92
CA ASN A 363 10.24 14.77 -9.49
C ASN A 363 9.19 14.44 -10.56
N THR A 364 9.54 13.64 -11.57
CA THR A 364 8.59 13.11 -12.55
C THR A 364 8.45 11.61 -12.34
N GLN A 365 7.23 11.12 -12.51
CA GLN A 365 6.91 9.72 -12.31
C GLN A 365 6.84 9.03 -13.66
N TYR A 366 7.47 7.87 -13.79
CA TYR A 366 7.58 7.16 -15.06
C TYR A 366 7.17 5.70 -14.92
N PHE A 367 6.55 5.15 -15.97
CA PHE A 367 6.35 3.71 -16.11
C PHE A 367 6.46 3.30 -17.57
N ILE A 368 6.68 2.00 -17.79
CA ILE A 368 6.66 1.38 -19.11
C ILE A 368 5.35 0.60 -19.23
N GLY A 369 4.67 0.73 -20.35
CA GLY A 369 3.42 0.03 -20.64
C GLY A 369 3.20 -0.18 -22.13
N THR A 370 2.14 -0.88 -22.50
CA THR A 370 1.75 -1.06 -23.90
C THR A 370 0.70 -0.04 -24.34
N THR A 371 -0.46 -0.10 -23.71
CA THR A 371 -1.48 0.95 -23.77
C THR A 371 -2.13 0.92 -22.40
N LEU A 372 -2.13 2.04 -21.69
CA LEU A 372 -2.95 2.12 -20.49
C LEU A 372 -4.40 2.05 -20.91
N THR A 373 -5.11 1.07 -20.36
CA THR A 373 -6.56 1.03 -20.42
C THR A 373 -7.10 1.03 -19.01
N THR A 374 -8.30 1.55 -18.84
CA THR A 374 -9.02 1.42 -17.58
C THR A 374 -9.48 -0.03 -17.45
N CYS A 375 -9.49 -0.56 -16.22
CA CYS A 375 -10.06 -1.88 -15.99
C CYS A 375 -11.52 -1.94 -16.47
N THR A 376 -11.83 -2.85 -17.39
CA THR A 376 -13.20 -3.03 -17.92
C THR A 376 -13.94 -4.23 -17.34
N SER A 377 -13.26 -5.14 -16.64
CA SER A 377 -13.81 -6.41 -16.14
C SER A 377 -13.54 -6.62 -14.65
N ILE A 378 -14.61 -6.92 -13.90
CA ILE A 378 -14.66 -7.11 -12.44
C ILE A 378 -14.85 -8.61 -12.12
N THR A 379 -14.09 -9.49 -12.76
CA THR A 379 -14.31 -10.95 -12.60
C THR A 379 -13.61 -11.53 -11.37
N LYS A 380 -12.69 -10.80 -10.73
CA LYS A 380 -12.08 -11.21 -9.44
C LYS A 380 -12.34 -10.18 -8.36
N ARG A 381 -12.53 -10.63 -7.11
CA ARG A 381 -12.85 -9.78 -5.94
C ARG A 381 -11.82 -8.67 -5.71
N TYR A 382 -10.57 -8.91 -6.08
CA TYR A 382 -9.41 -8.06 -5.81
C TYR A 382 -8.81 -7.43 -7.08
N GLN A 383 -9.35 -7.76 -8.25
CA GLN A 383 -8.98 -7.12 -9.51
C GLN A 383 -10.10 -6.16 -9.89
N CYS A 384 -9.86 -4.87 -9.68
CA CYS A 384 -10.69 -3.80 -10.22
C CYS A 384 -12.17 -3.79 -9.77
N LYS A 385 -12.47 -3.78 -8.46
CA LYS A 385 -13.79 -3.29 -8.02
C LYS A 385 -13.84 -1.76 -8.10
N GLN A 386 -14.28 -1.26 -9.25
CA GLN A 386 -15.03 -0.01 -9.36
C GLN A 386 -16.44 -0.32 -9.89
N PRO A 387 -17.52 0.20 -9.30
CA PRO A 387 -18.76 0.35 -10.05
C PRO A 387 -18.58 1.48 -11.09
N ARG A 388 -18.50 1.07 -12.36
CA ARG A 388 -18.85 1.77 -13.61
C ARG A 388 -18.61 3.30 -13.66
N CYS A 389 -17.39 3.73 -13.98
CA CYS A 389 -17.19 4.98 -14.74
C CYS A 389 -15.88 4.93 -15.54
N LEU A 390 -15.99 4.80 -16.87
CA LEU A 390 -14.85 4.84 -17.78
C LEU A 390 -14.56 6.31 -18.09
N TRP A 391 -13.44 6.83 -17.59
CA TRP A 391 -13.04 8.21 -17.81
C TRP A 391 -12.34 8.34 -19.18
N THR A 392 -12.98 9.01 -20.14
CA THR A 392 -12.47 9.20 -21.52
C THR A 392 -11.95 10.61 -21.78
N GLY A 393 -11.63 11.35 -20.72
CA GLY A 393 -11.07 12.70 -20.83
C GLY A 393 -12.08 13.80 -21.19
N SER A 394 -13.37 13.49 -21.36
CA SER A 394 -14.40 14.54 -21.56
C SER A 394 -15.80 14.29 -20.99
N ILE A 395 -16.31 13.06 -20.83
CA ILE A 395 -17.63 12.80 -20.17
C ILE A 395 -17.63 11.44 -19.43
N CYS A 396 -18.33 11.34 -18.29
CA CYS A 396 -18.68 10.07 -17.64
C CYS A 396 -20.09 9.62 -18.05
N THR A 397 -20.27 8.37 -18.53
CA THR A 397 -21.61 7.77 -18.69
C THR A 397 -21.72 6.43 -17.99
N ASN A 398 -22.77 6.29 -17.19
CA ASN A 398 -23.12 5.10 -16.44
C ASN A 398 -23.82 4.09 -17.36
N ASN A 399 -23.55 2.79 -17.19
CA ASN A 399 -24.54 1.77 -17.54
C ASN A 399 -25.28 1.32 -16.27
N VAL A 400 -26.58 1.13 -16.39
CA VAL A 400 -27.54 0.71 -15.35
C VAL A 400 -27.74 -0.82 -15.44
N PRO A 401 -28.40 -1.46 -14.46
CA PRO A 401 -27.85 -2.08 -13.24
C PRO A 401 -26.83 -3.20 -13.49
#